data_AF-A0A2E9N6I1-F1
#
_entry.id   AF-A0A2E9N6I1-F1
#
_cell.length_a   1.000
_cell.length_b   1.000
_cell.length_c   1.000
_cell.angle_alpha   90.00
_cell.angle_beta   90.00
_cell.angle_gamma   90.00
#
_symmetry.space_group_name_H-M   'P 1'
#
loop_
_entity.id
_entity.type
_entity.pdbx_description
1 polymer ?
#
loop_
_entity_poly.entity_id
_entity_poly.type
_entity_poly.pdbx_seq_one_letter_code
_entity_poly.pdbx_strand_id
1 'polypeptide(L)'
;MVHLRKIAAASAFCGWGFGAHLAIAAPVDIAPPPLDVGAGVTGIAVQRPIGQTFMANGDAIHTVGLLLLNLNMSSELLQDHLVTLDLFEGVGFGGPLLTSRTVDADQILGRLLGAQASVDFDLGGFPVKAGQTYSFQLSAETTRFGTVWFSGNPYADGQAILQGQSFSDPDLYFQVRAVPEPHPSLLWLIGLPLVLSAQCVRARFPLRTCDCRSQQSSAGSPRRRRIVTASDAFRWGLASTLLTPSARPACGRGPTPTCPSQRLPARQPKAQARE
;
A
#
# COMPACT_ATOMS: atom_id res chain seq x y z
N MET A 1 -25.78 -68.49 -43.87
CA MET A 1 -26.63 -67.43 -44.48
C MET A 1 -26.34 -66.13 -43.75
N VAL A 2 -25.84 -65.16 -44.51
CA VAL A 2 -25.35 -63.85 -44.06
C VAL A 2 -26.52 -62.95 -43.69
N HIS A 3 -26.48 -62.28 -42.53
CA HIS A 3 -27.09 -60.96 -42.40
C HIS A 3 -26.39 -60.06 -41.39
N LEU A 4 -25.57 -59.19 -41.97
CA LEU A 4 -25.05 -57.93 -41.46
C LEU A 4 -26.21 -57.02 -40.99
N ARG A 5 -26.16 -56.49 -39.75
CA ARG A 5 -26.94 -55.31 -39.35
C ARG A 5 -26.11 -54.33 -38.52
N LYS A 6 -25.62 -53.33 -39.27
CA LYS A 6 -25.52 -51.88 -39.02
C LYS A 6 -25.40 -51.36 -37.58
N ILE A 7 -24.28 -50.66 -37.40
CA ILE A 7 -23.91 -49.67 -36.39
C ILE A 7 -24.94 -48.54 -36.29
N ALA A 8 -25.27 -48.12 -35.08
CA ALA A 8 -25.67 -46.75 -34.76
C ALA A 8 -25.15 -46.39 -33.36
N ALA A 9 -24.02 -45.67 -33.33
CA ALA A 9 -23.49 -45.05 -32.13
C ALA A 9 -24.29 -43.76 -31.87
N ALA A 10 -24.99 -43.70 -30.74
CA ALA A 10 -25.62 -42.48 -30.25
C ALA A 10 -24.74 -41.89 -29.14
N SER A 11 -23.85 -40.98 -29.52
CA SER A 11 -23.06 -40.18 -28.59
C SER A 11 -23.95 -39.10 -27.98
N ALA A 12 -24.49 -39.35 -26.78
CA ALA A 12 -25.13 -38.33 -25.97
C ALA A 12 -24.07 -37.59 -25.14
N PHE A 13 -23.49 -36.54 -25.74
CA PHE A 13 -22.74 -35.52 -25.00
C PHE A 13 -23.75 -34.63 -24.27
N CYS A 14 -24.13 -34.99 -23.04
CA CYS A 14 -24.78 -34.06 -22.12
C CYS A 14 -23.71 -33.07 -21.65
N GLY A 15 -23.77 -31.85 -22.19
CA GLY A 15 -22.98 -30.72 -21.74
C GLY A 15 -23.31 -30.39 -20.28
N TRP A 16 -22.38 -30.70 -19.39
CA TRP A 16 -22.34 -30.11 -18.07
C TRP A 16 -21.93 -28.65 -18.27
N GLY A 17 -22.91 -27.75 -18.22
CA GLY A 17 -22.65 -26.32 -18.11
C GLY A 17 -21.96 -26.07 -16.79
N PHE A 18 -20.64 -25.96 -16.82
CA PHE A 18 -19.87 -25.34 -15.74
C PHE A 18 -20.26 -23.86 -15.71
N GLY A 19 -21.29 -23.53 -14.94
CA GLY A 19 -21.49 -22.19 -14.45
C GLY A 19 -20.32 -21.88 -13.52
N ALA A 20 -19.27 -21.26 -14.05
CA ALA A 20 -18.23 -20.66 -13.24
C ALA A 20 -18.86 -19.50 -12.47
N HIS A 21 -19.34 -19.78 -11.25
CA HIS A 21 -19.60 -18.74 -10.28
C HIS A 21 -18.26 -18.13 -9.90
N LEU A 22 -17.88 -17.06 -10.60
CA LEU A 22 -16.85 -16.15 -10.15
C LEU A 22 -17.38 -15.46 -8.90
N ALA A 23 -17.17 -16.08 -7.73
CA ALA A 23 -17.30 -15.41 -6.46
C ALA A 23 -16.20 -14.35 -6.41
N ILE A 24 -16.57 -13.10 -6.68
CA ILE A 24 -15.70 -11.96 -6.44
C ILE A 24 -15.57 -11.86 -4.93
N ALA A 25 -14.43 -12.29 -4.39
CA ALA A 25 -14.11 -12.11 -2.98
C ALA A 25 -14.13 -10.60 -2.70
N ALA A 26 -15.11 -10.15 -1.92
CA ALA A 26 -15.12 -8.77 -1.45
C ALA A 26 -13.93 -8.61 -0.48
N PRO A 27 -13.17 -7.51 -0.57
CA PRO A 27 -12.16 -7.20 0.44
C PRO A 27 -12.83 -7.15 1.81
N VAL A 28 -12.24 -7.83 2.79
CA VAL A 28 -12.67 -7.73 4.18
C VAL A 28 -12.20 -6.37 4.69
N ASP A 29 -13.07 -5.37 4.60
CA ASP A 29 -12.82 -4.04 5.16
C ASP A 29 -13.26 -4.05 6.63
N ILE A 30 -12.28 -4.25 7.51
CA ILE A 30 -12.48 -4.14 8.95
C ILE A 30 -12.23 -2.67 9.31
N ALA A 31 -13.17 -1.99 9.96
CA ALA A 31 -12.87 -0.68 10.52
C ALA A 31 -11.88 -0.83 11.69
N PRO A 32 -10.94 0.11 11.92
CA PRO A 32 -10.02 0.01 13.04
C PRO A 32 -10.84 -0.05 14.33
N PRO A 33 -10.70 -1.13 15.13
CA PRO A 33 -11.47 -1.25 16.34
C PRO A 33 -11.08 -0.08 17.26
N PRO A 34 -12.03 0.45 18.04
CA PRO A 34 -11.64 1.24 19.19
C PRO A 34 -10.63 0.42 20.02
N LEU A 35 -9.57 1.07 20.52
CA LEU A 35 -8.67 0.46 21.48
C LEU A 35 -9.38 0.39 22.84
N ASP A 36 -10.40 -0.45 22.96
CA ASP A 36 -11.24 -0.64 24.14
C ASP A 36 -11.27 -2.13 24.56
N VAL A 37 -12.37 -2.60 25.16
CA VAL A 37 -12.47 -3.96 25.70
C VAL A 37 -12.38 -4.98 24.57
N GLY A 38 -11.29 -5.73 24.55
CA GLY A 38 -11.05 -6.76 23.53
C GLY A 38 -10.10 -6.31 22.42
N ALA A 39 -9.49 -5.13 22.51
CA ALA A 39 -8.38 -4.74 21.65
C ALA A 39 -7.17 -4.38 22.50
N GLY A 40 -5.97 -4.53 21.94
CA GLY A 40 -4.75 -4.14 22.64
C GLY A 40 -3.60 -3.88 21.70
N VAL A 41 -2.52 -3.36 22.27
CA VAL A 41 -1.29 -3.08 21.55
C VAL A 41 -0.20 -4.04 21.98
N THR A 42 0.58 -4.53 21.02
CA THR A 42 1.73 -5.39 21.30
C THR A 42 2.96 -4.93 20.51
N GLY A 43 4.14 -5.04 21.13
CA GLY A 43 5.39 -4.56 20.52
C GLY A 43 5.95 -5.55 19.51
N ILE A 44 6.30 -5.07 18.31
CA ILE A 44 6.76 -5.93 17.21
C ILE A 44 8.05 -6.65 17.59
N ALA A 45 9.07 -5.92 18.06
CA ALA A 45 10.37 -6.52 18.42
C ALA A 45 10.30 -7.43 19.67
N VAL A 46 9.33 -7.18 20.56
CA VAL A 46 9.14 -7.96 21.81
C VAL A 46 8.50 -9.32 21.52
N GLN A 47 7.59 -9.37 20.54
CA GLN A 47 6.86 -10.58 20.18
C GLN A 47 7.52 -11.40 19.07
N ARG A 48 8.80 -11.17 18.76
CA ARG A 48 9.45 -11.84 17.62
C ARG A 48 9.55 -13.37 17.80
N PRO A 49 9.23 -14.16 16.76
CA PRO A 49 8.59 -13.73 15.51
C PRO A 49 7.09 -13.46 15.74
N ILE A 50 6.61 -12.35 15.18
CA ILE A 50 5.21 -11.92 15.24
C ILE A 50 4.61 -11.89 13.83
N GLY A 51 3.36 -12.30 13.69
CA GLY A 51 2.68 -12.29 12.40
C GLY A 51 1.32 -12.93 12.49
N GLN A 52 0.76 -13.28 11.34
CA GLN A 52 -0.51 -13.99 11.29
C GLN A 52 -0.62 -14.83 10.03
N THR A 53 -1.27 -15.99 10.17
CA THR A 53 -1.71 -16.80 9.04
C THR A 53 -3.08 -16.34 8.54
N PHE A 54 -3.34 -16.52 7.25
CA PHE A 54 -4.63 -16.23 6.63
C PHE A 54 -4.82 -17.10 5.39
N MET A 55 -6.07 -17.33 5.00
CA MET A 55 -6.40 -17.98 3.73
C MET A 55 -6.54 -16.94 2.63
N ALA A 56 -5.89 -17.17 1.48
CA ALA A 56 -6.05 -16.30 0.33
C ALA A 56 -7.44 -16.50 -0.30
N ASN A 57 -8.19 -15.41 -0.45
CA ASN A 57 -9.51 -15.44 -1.09
C ASN A 57 -9.47 -15.18 -2.60
N GLY A 58 -8.33 -14.70 -3.11
CA GLY A 58 -8.10 -14.40 -4.53
C GLY A 58 -6.86 -15.10 -5.07
N ASP A 59 -6.50 -14.77 -6.30
CA ASP A 59 -5.32 -15.26 -7.02
C ASP A 59 -4.10 -14.33 -6.94
N ALA A 60 -4.25 -13.17 -6.30
CA ALA A 60 -3.16 -12.24 -6.03
C ALA A 60 -3.35 -11.49 -4.71
N ILE A 61 -2.23 -11.10 -4.09
CA ILE A 61 -2.19 -10.20 -2.93
C ILE A 61 -1.48 -8.92 -3.33
N HIS A 62 -2.18 -7.80 -3.28
CA HIS A 62 -1.60 -6.51 -3.62
C HIS A 62 -1.06 -5.80 -2.40
N THR A 63 -1.86 -5.70 -1.33
CA THR A 63 -1.42 -5.05 -0.10
C THR A 63 -1.80 -5.86 1.12
N VAL A 64 -0.93 -5.81 2.13
CA VAL A 64 -1.27 -6.15 3.51
C VAL A 64 -1.22 -4.86 4.31
N GLY A 65 -2.37 -4.39 4.76
CA GLY A 65 -2.50 -3.20 5.61
C GLY A 65 -2.50 -3.58 7.08
N LEU A 66 -1.75 -2.86 7.92
CA LEU A 66 -1.74 -3.06 9.37
C LEU A 66 -1.85 -1.73 10.12
N LEU A 67 -2.48 -1.75 11.29
CA LEU A 67 -2.47 -0.59 12.19
C LEU A 67 -1.16 -0.59 13.00
N LEU A 68 -0.21 0.25 12.59
CA LEU A 68 1.06 0.44 13.29
C LEU A 68 1.02 1.67 14.18
N LEU A 69 1.86 1.67 15.22
CA LEU A 69 1.98 2.80 16.13
C LEU A 69 3.38 2.92 16.76
N ASN A 70 3.74 4.16 17.12
CA ASN A 70 4.92 4.45 17.94
C ASN A 70 4.64 4.05 19.40
N LEU A 71 4.95 2.81 19.75
CA LEU A 71 4.71 2.23 21.08
C LEU A 71 5.70 2.75 22.13
N ASN A 72 6.98 2.86 21.78
CA ASN A 72 8.03 3.37 22.64
C ASN A 72 8.81 4.48 21.92
N MET A 73 9.23 5.52 22.63
CA MET A 73 10.00 6.62 22.06
C MET A 73 11.09 7.06 23.02
N SER A 74 12.34 7.08 22.54
CA SER A 74 13.50 7.64 23.22
C SER A 74 14.53 8.12 22.19
N SER A 75 15.56 8.85 22.62
CA SER A 75 16.65 9.30 21.73
C SER A 75 17.33 8.15 20.99
N GLU A 76 17.45 6.99 21.63
CA GLU A 76 18.10 5.80 21.09
C GLU A 76 17.22 5.12 20.03
N LEU A 77 15.90 5.14 20.22
CA LEU A 77 14.94 4.51 19.32
C LEU A 77 14.62 5.34 18.07
N LEU A 78 14.93 6.64 18.07
CA LEU A 78 14.62 7.56 16.97
C LEU A 78 15.38 7.27 15.66
N GLN A 79 16.43 6.45 15.70
CA GLN A 79 17.15 6.04 14.50
C GLN A 79 16.43 4.90 13.76
N ASP A 80 15.66 4.09 14.48
CA ASP A 80 14.86 3.02 13.88
C ASP A 80 13.57 3.61 13.31
N HIS A 81 13.41 3.51 11.99
CA HIS A 81 12.29 4.05 11.24
C HIS A 81 11.73 3.02 10.26
N LEU A 82 12.22 1.78 10.28
CA LEU A 82 11.86 0.77 9.29
C LEU A 82 11.05 -0.34 9.94
N VAL A 83 9.96 -0.72 9.27
CA VAL A 83 9.19 -1.92 9.59
C VAL A 83 9.15 -2.77 8.33
N THR A 84 9.39 -4.06 8.49
CA THR A 84 9.41 -5.02 7.38
C THR A 84 8.30 -6.04 7.56
N LEU A 85 7.61 -6.35 6.46
CA LEU A 85 6.68 -7.45 6.34
C LEU A 85 7.25 -8.48 5.36
N ASP A 86 7.33 -9.72 5.82
CA ASP A 86 7.73 -10.89 5.04
C ASP A 86 6.52 -11.78 4.81
N LEU A 87 6.23 -12.16 3.57
CA LEU A 87 5.14 -13.08 3.23
C LEU A 87 5.70 -14.48 2.95
N PHE A 88 5.13 -15.49 3.58
CA PHE A 88 5.49 -16.90 3.49
C PHE A 88 4.34 -17.74 2.94
N GLU A 89 4.69 -18.80 2.23
CA GLU A 89 3.74 -19.85 1.85
C GLU A 89 3.47 -20.80 3.02
N GLY A 90 2.20 -21.12 3.27
CA GLY A 90 1.79 -22.08 4.30
C GLY A 90 1.55 -21.47 5.67
N VAL A 91 1.48 -22.34 6.68
CA VAL A 91 1.24 -22.00 8.09
C VAL A 91 2.57 -21.70 8.78
N GLY A 92 2.67 -20.52 9.38
CA GLY A 92 3.87 -20.06 10.08
C GLY A 92 5.00 -19.61 9.14
N PHE A 93 6.20 -19.52 9.69
CA PHE A 93 7.36 -18.91 9.02
C PHE A 93 8.40 -19.93 8.53
N GLY A 94 8.06 -21.22 8.55
CA GLY A 94 8.96 -22.31 8.10
C GLY A 94 8.89 -22.62 6.61
N GLY A 95 7.89 -22.07 5.91
CA GLY A 95 7.72 -22.25 4.46
C GLY A 95 8.63 -21.32 3.63
N PRO A 96 8.56 -21.41 2.29
CA PRO A 96 9.26 -20.50 1.40
C PRO A 96 8.87 -19.03 1.66
N LEU A 97 9.88 -18.16 1.77
CA LEU A 97 9.70 -16.72 1.71
C LEU A 97 9.32 -16.33 0.28
N LEU A 98 8.15 -15.74 0.11
CA LEU A 98 7.58 -15.35 -1.18
C LEU A 98 8.00 -13.93 -1.57
N THR A 99 7.86 -12.97 -0.65
CA THR A 99 8.24 -11.58 -0.85
C THR A 99 8.50 -10.89 0.48
N SER A 100 9.27 -9.81 0.44
CA SER A 100 9.59 -8.96 1.59
C SER A 100 9.39 -7.50 1.21
N ARG A 101 8.77 -6.72 2.10
CA ARG A 101 8.51 -5.29 1.91
C ARG A 101 8.82 -4.51 3.17
N THR A 102 9.60 -3.46 3.00
CA THR A 102 9.99 -2.55 4.09
C THR A 102 9.40 -1.18 3.82
N VAL A 103 8.87 -0.56 4.87
CA VAL A 103 8.32 0.79 4.84
C VAL A 103 9.07 1.70 5.81
N ASP A 104 9.20 2.97 5.43
CA ASP A 104 9.66 4.02 6.33
C ASP A 104 8.47 4.52 7.16
N ALA A 105 8.37 4.03 8.40
CA ALA A 105 7.28 4.33 9.32
C ALA A 105 7.28 5.80 9.77
N ASP A 106 8.43 6.51 9.72
CA ASP A 106 8.46 7.95 10.07
C ASP A 106 7.67 8.79 9.06
N GLN A 107 7.65 8.40 7.79
CA GLN A 107 6.91 9.12 6.76
C GLN A 107 5.39 8.99 6.92
N ILE A 108 4.92 7.98 7.65
CA ILE A 108 3.50 7.65 7.80
C ILE A 108 3.00 8.00 9.20
N LEU A 109 3.71 7.57 10.25
CA LEU A 109 3.34 7.77 11.65
C LEU A 109 3.89 9.09 12.22
N GLY A 110 4.95 9.63 11.64
CA GLY A 110 5.77 10.65 12.28
C GLY A 110 6.49 10.11 13.53
N ARG A 111 6.91 11.03 14.41
CA ARG A 111 7.80 10.75 15.56
C ARG A 111 7.18 11.07 16.92
N LEU A 112 5.86 11.14 17.01
CA LEU A 112 5.17 11.36 18.29
C LEU A 112 4.86 10.01 18.94
N LEU A 113 5.09 9.91 20.25
CA LEU A 113 4.70 8.74 21.04
C LEU A 113 3.18 8.56 20.95
N GLY A 114 2.74 7.33 20.70
CA GLY A 114 1.32 6.99 20.52
C GLY A 114 0.73 7.39 19.17
N ALA A 115 1.51 7.99 18.26
CA ALA A 115 1.04 8.18 16.89
C ALA A 115 0.78 6.83 16.22
N GLN A 116 -0.34 6.72 15.51
CA GLN A 116 -0.80 5.48 14.87
C GLN A 116 -1.39 5.77 13.50
N ALA A 117 -1.23 4.83 12.56
CA ALA A 117 -1.82 4.90 11.24
C ALA A 117 -1.95 3.49 10.63
N SER A 118 -2.88 3.36 9.68
CA SER A 118 -2.89 2.21 8.79
C SER A 118 -1.69 2.32 7.84
N VAL A 119 -0.89 1.26 7.77
CA VAL A 119 0.31 1.16 6.96
C VAL A 119 0.15 0.01 5.99
N ASP A 120 0.14 0.33 4.70
CA ASP A 120 -0.01 -0.64 3.62
C ASP A 120 1.36 -1.08 3.12
N PHE A 121 1.62 -2.38 3.22
CA PHE A 121 2.78 -3.02 2.61
C PHE A 121 2.41 -3.45 1.18
N ASP A 122 2.91 -2.72 0.18
CA ASP A 122 2.66 -3.00 -1.24
C ASP A 122 3.48 -4.21 -1.74
N LEU A 123 2.80 -5.34 -1.91
CA LEU A 123 3.36 -6.58 -2.43
C LEU A 123 3.42 -6.62 -3.96
N GLY A 124 2.75 -5.70 -4.66
CA GLY A 124 2.77 -5.60 -6.11
C GLY A 124 1.95 -6.65 -6.84
N GLY A 125 0.90 -7.19 -6.22
CA GLY A 125 0.03 -8.21 -6.82
C GLY A 125 0.68 -9.59 -6.86
N PHE A 126 1.30 -10.01 -5.75
CA PHE A 126 2.00 -11.28 -5.67
C PHE A 126 1.03 -12.45 -5.94
N PRO A 127 1.32 -13.35 -6.89
CA PRO A 127 0.40 -14.43 -7.26
C PRO A 127 0.28 -15.45 -6.12
N VAL A 128 -0.95 -15.80 -5.78
CA VAL A 128 -1.30 -16.79 -4.75
C VAL A 128 -2.37 -17.74 -5.28
N LYS A 129 -2.62 -18.83 -4.56
CA LYS A 129 -3.71 -19.75 -4.87
C LYS A 129 -4.86 -19.48 -3.92
N ALA A 130 -6.03 -19.19 -4.47
CA ALA A 130 -7.25 -19.07 -3.68
C ALA A 130 -7.51 -20.36 -2.88
N GLY A 131 -7.91 -20.22 -1.62
CA GLY A 131 -8.11 -21.31 -0.67
C GLY A 131 -6.82 -21.86 -0.04
N GLN A 132 -5.65 -21.36 -0.41
CA GLN A 132 -4.38 -21.75 0.23
C GLN A 132 -4.06 -20.82 1.40
N THR A 133 -3.47 -21.39 2.46
CA THR A 133 -2.99 -20.63 3.62
C THR A 133 -1.63 -20.01 3.34
N TYR A 134 -1.48 -18.76 3.76
CA TYR A 134 -0.25 -17.98 3.76
C TYR A 134 -0.02 -17.39 5.15
N SER A 135 1.19 -16.93 5.40
CA SER A 135 1.55 -16.27 6.65
C SER A 135 2.35 -15.01 6.37
N PHE A 136 2.08 -13.93 7.08
CA PHE A 136 2.99 -12.78 7.07
C PHE A 136 3.70 -12.67 8.41
N GLN A 137 4.97 -12.25 8.41
CA GLN A 137 5.76 -11.94 9.59
C GLN A 137 6.08 -10.44 9.59
N LEU A 138 5.96 -9.79 10.74
CA LEU A 138 6.42 -8.43 10.96
C LEU A 138 7.78 -8.45 11.66
N SER A 139 8.65 -7.53 11.28
CA SER A 139 9.88 -7.27 11.98
C SER A 139 10.17 -5.77 12.09
N ALA A 140 10.73 -5.41 13.24
CA ALA A 140 11.32 -4.12 13.54
C ALA A 140 12.61 -4.39 14.31
N GLU A 141 13.61 -3.52 14.17
CA GLU A 141 14.89 -3.70 14.84
C GLU A 141 14.75 -3.46 16.35
N THR A 142 13.95 -2.46 16.72
CA THR A 142 13.79 -2.01 18.10
C THR A 142 12.36 -2.15 18.63
N THR A 143 12.18 -1.89 19.92
CA THR A 143 10.87 -1.89 20.59
C THR A 143 10.03 -0.65 20.28
N ARG A 144 10.47 0.22 19.36
CA ARG A 144 9.76 1.46 18.99
C ARG A 144 8.35 1.18 18.49
N PHE A 145 8.18 0.20 17.61
CA PHE A 145 6.93 -0.03 16.91
C PHE A 145 6.06 -1.09 17.58
N GLY A 146 4.76 -0.82 17.60
CA GLY A 146 3.73 -1.78 17.97
C GLY A 146 2.73 -2.00 16.84
N THR A 147 1.97 -3.09 16.97
CA THR A 147 0.78 -3.37 16.16
C THR A 147 -0.40 -3.65 17.08
N VAL A 148 -1.61 -3.58 16.54
CA VAL A 148 -2.84 -3.82 17.28
C VAL A 148 -3.28 -5.28 17.13
N TRP A 149 -3.79 -5.84 18.21
CA TRP A 149 -4.50 -7.12 18.21
C TRP A 149 -5.94 -6.91 18.68
N PHE A 150 -6.82 -7.83 18.28
CA PHE A 150 -8.24 -7.82 18.59
C PHE A 150 -8.72 -9.24 18.95
N SER A 151 -9.45 -9.36 20.06
CA SER A 151 -10.15 -10.57 20.47
C SER A 151 -11.48 -10.67 19.74
N GLY A 152 -11.81 -11.83 19.19
CA GLY A 152 -13.04 -12.04 18.43
C GLY A 152 -12.82 -12.67 17.05
N ASN A 153 -11.58 -13.01 16.72
CA ASN A 153 -11.19 -13.80 15.55
C ASN A 153 -11.87 -13.36 14.23
N PRO A 154 -11.67 -12.09 13.77
CA PRO A 154 -12.17 -11.64 12.47
C PRO A 154 -11.61 -12.45 11.30
N TYR A 155 -10.50 -13.15 11.47
CA TYR A 155 -9.88 -14.01 10.46
C TYR A 155 -9.96 -15.47 10.89
N ALA A 156 -11.17 -16.04 10.89
CA ALA A 156 -11.45 -17.41 11.35
C ALA A 156 -10.57 -18.51 10.74
N ASP A 157 -10.09 -18.30 9.51
CA ASP A 157 -9.20 -19.22 8.78
C ASP A 157 -7.70 -18.94 9.04
N GLY A 158 -7.41 -18.08 10.01
CA GLY A 158 -6.10 -17.59 10.38
C GLY A 158 -5.80 -17.79 11.86
N GLN A 159 -4.53 -17.61 12.21
CA GLN A 159 -4.02 -17.66 13.57
C GLN A 159 -2.96 -16.58 13.74
N ALA A 160 -3.07 -15.75 14.77
CA ALA A 160 -1.96 -14.90 15.16
C ALA A 160 -0.78 -15.76 15.61
N ILE A 161 0.43 -15.31 15.29
CA ILE A 161 1.66 -15.95 15.75
C ILE A 161 2.40 -14.91 16.57
N LEU A 162 2.62 -15.19 17.86
CA LEU A 162 3.33 -14.33 18.79
C LEU A 162 4.45 -15.15 19.43
N GLN A 163 5.69 -14.68 19.36
CA GLN A 163 6.87 -15.42 19.85
C GLN A 163 6.97 -16.82 19.23
N GLY A 164 6.54 -16.96 17.98
CA GLY A 164 6.50 -18.24 17.27
C GLY A 164 5.43 -19.23 17.73
N GLN A 165 4.57 -18.85 18.67
CA GLN A 165 3.42 -19.66 19.09
C GLN A 165 2.16 -19.20 18.37
N SER A 166 1.36 -20.15 17.87
CA SER A 166 0.09 -19.84 17.21
C SER A 166 -1.05 -19.71 18.22
N PHE A 167 -1.91 -18.71 18.02
CA PHE A 167 -3.08 -18.43 18.82
C PHE A 167 -4.32 -18.36 17.92
N SER A 168 -5.40 -19.01 18.33
CA SER A 168 -6.71 -18.94 17.65
C SER A 168 -7.52 -17.70 18.03
N ASP A 169 -7.10 -17.01 19.10
CA ASP A 169 -7.59 -15.74 19.59
C ASP A 169 -6.51 -15.20 20.55
N PRO A 170 -6.07 -13.93 20.44
CA PRO A 170 -6.54 -12.88 19.53
C PRO A 170 -5.97 -12.98 18.10
N ASP A 171 -6.51 -12.16 17.19
CA ASP A 171 -5.93 -11.86 15.87
C ASP A 171 -5.15 -10.55 15.89
N LEU A 172 -4.17 -10.40 15.00
CA LEU A 172 -3.65 -9.08 14.65
C LEU A 172 -4.70 -8.31 13.85
N TYR A 173 -4.69 -6.99 14.00
CA TYR A 173 -5.51 -6.12 13.16
C TYR A 173 -4.79 -5.84 11.85
N PHE A 174 -5.21 -6.52 10.79
CA PHE A 174 -4.70 -6.35 9.43
C PHE A 174 -5.84 -6.38 8.41
N GLN A 175 -5.52 -6.02 7.16
CA GLN A 175 -6.38 -6.19 6.00
C GLN A 175 -5.57 -6.71 4.82
N VAL A 176 -6.11 -7.66 4.07
CA VAL A 176 -5.52 -8.15 2.81
C VAL A 176 -6.39 -7.66 1.67
N ARG A 177 -5.81 -6.88 0.75
CA ARG A 177 -6.52 -6.37 -0.42
C ARG A 177 -5.93 -6.93 -1.69
N ALA A 178 -6.81 -7.42 -2.56
CA ALA A 178 -6.53 -7.50 -3.98
C ALA A 178 -6.95 -6.16 -4.59
N VAL A 179 -6.00 -5.37 -5.09
CA VAL A 179 -6.35 -4.22 -5.94
C VAL A 179 -6.81 -4.85 -7.25
N PRO A 180 -8.05 -4.64 -7.71
CA PRO A 180 -8.44 -5.09 -9.04
C PRO A 180 -7.47 -4.43 -10.03
N GLU A 181 -6.64 -5.21 -10.71
CA GLU A 181 -5.89 -4.65 -11.83
C GLU A 181 -6.92 -4.03 -12.79
N PRO A 182 -6.69 -2.81 -13.32
CA PRO A 182 -7.53 -2.30 -14.38
C PRO A 182 -7.36 -3.23 -15.58
N HIS A 183 -8.29 -4.18 -15.74
CA HIS A 183 -8.26 -5.10 -16.85
C HIS A 183 -8.20 -4.28 -18.16
N PRO A 184 -7.20 -4.47 -19.03
CA PRO A 184 -7.09 -3.72 -20.28
C PRO A 184 -8.28 -3.96 -21.23
N SER A 185 -9.13 -4.96 -20.98
CA SER A 185 -10.38 -5.20 -21.70
C SER A 185 -11.45 -4.11 -21.46
N LEU A 186 -11.41 -3.38 -20.34
CA LEU A 186 -12.30 -2.23 -20.12
C LEU A 186 -11.88 -0.99 -20.95
N LEU A 187 -10.59 -0.86 -21.28
CA LEU A 187 -10.13 0.23 -22.16
C LEU A 187 -10.56 0.04 -23.62
N TRP A 188 -10.77 -1.21 -24.06
CA TRP A 188 -11.28 -1.49 -25.40
C TRP A 188 -12.77 -1.16 -25.56
N LEU A 189 -13.57 -1.30 -24.49
CA LEU A 189 -15.02 -0.98 -24.53
C LEU A 189 -15.31 0.52 -24.55
N ILE A 190 -14.40 1.36 -24.04
CA ILE A 190 -14.55 2.83 -24.06
C ILE A 190 -13.96 3.44 -25.35
N GLY A 191 -13.05 2.74 -26.03
CA GLY A 191 -12.41 3.21 -27.28
C GLY A 191 -13.19 2.96 -28.57
N LEU A 192 -14.18 2.04 -28.58
CA LEU A 192 -14.85 1.61 -29.81
C LEU A 192 -16.03 2.47 -30.34
N PRO A 193 -16.69 3.39 -29.60
CA PRO A 193 -17.75 4.19 -30.21
C PRO A 193 -17.25 5.45 -30.96
N LEU A 194 -15.96 5.79 -30.93
CA LEU A 194 -15.46 7.02 -31.58
C LEU A 194 -14.90 6.85 -33.01
N VAL A 195 -14.66 5.63 -33.48
CA VAL A 195 -14.11 5.41 -34.84
C VAL A 195 -15.20 5.16 -35.89
N LEU A 196 -16.41 4.74 -35.49
CA LEU A 196 -17.51 4.50 -36.42
C LEU A 196 -18.38 5.74 -36.74
N SER A 197 -18.26 6.82 -35.98
CA SER A 197 -18.99 8.08 -36.25
C SER A 197 -18.28 9.02 -37.24
N ALA A 198 -17.03 8.73 -37.63
CA ALA A 198 -16.28 9.56 -38.57
C ALA A 198 -16.53 9.24 -40.06
N GLN A 199 -17.28 8.18 -40.41
CA GLN A 199 -17.50 7.78 -41.82
C GLN A 199 -18.88 8.12 -42.39
N CYS A 200 -19.84 8.63 -41.60
CA CYS A 200 -21.20 8.89 -42.08
C CYS A 200 -21.56 10.36 -42.37
N VAL A 201 -20.60 11.29 -42.43
CA VAL A 201 -20.88 12.71 -42.80
C VAL A 201 -20.06 13.16 -44.01
N ARG A 202 -20.03 12.33 -45.06
CA ARG A 202 -19.49 12.75 -46.37
C ARG A 202 -20.38 12.31 -47.52
N ALA A 203 -21.69 12.53 -47.39
CA ALA A 203 -22.59 12.55 -48.54
C ALA A 203 -23.51 13.77 -48.47
N ARG A 204 -23.33 14.64 -49.47
CA ARG A 204 -24.26 15.70 -49.91
C ARG A 204 -24.36 16.96 -49.04
N PHE A 205 -23.45 17.91 -49.27
CA PHE A 205 -23.86 19.30 -49.48
C PHE A 205 -23.05 19.91 -50.62
N PRO A 206 -23.70 20.43 -51.68
CA PRO A 206 -23.01 21.12 -52.75
C PRO A 206 -22.53 22.50 -52.28
N LEU A 207 -21.34 22.84 -52.78
CA LEU A 207 -20.58 24.06 -52.58
C LEU A 207 -21.43 25.33 -52.80
N ARG A 208 -21.40 26.25 -51.82
CA ARG A 208 -21.56 27.68 -52.08
C ARG A 208 -20.23 28.38 -51.82
N THR A 209 -19.65 28.85 -52.91
CA THR A 209 -18.50 29.74 -52.95
C THR A 209 -18.87 31.10 -52.37
N CYS A 210 -18.27 31.49 -51.25
CA CYS A 210 -18.13 32.88 -50.89
C CYS A 210 -16.66 33.26 -51.01
N ASP A 211 -16.42 34.01 -52.07
CA ASP A 211 -15.19 34.68 -52.45
C ASP A 211 -14.98 35.87 -51.48
N CYS A 212 -13.97 35.81 -50.61
CA CYS A 212 -13.50 36.97 -49.85
C CYS A 212 -12.01 37.15 -50.07
N ARG A 213 -11.76 38.00 -51.05
CA ARG A 213 -10.52 38.59 -51.51
C ARG A 213 -9.96 39.60 -50.48
N SER A 214 -8.63 39.57 -50.32
CA SER A 214 -7.75 40.57 -49.67
C SER A 214 -7.81 40.60 -48.13
N GLN A 215 -6.71 40.68 -47.38
CA GLN A 215 -5.49 41.46 -47.62
C GLN A 215 -4.22 40.77 -47.10
N GLN A 216 -3.14 40.96 -47.86
CA GLN A 216 -1.74 40.74 -47.46
C GLN A 216 -1.25 41.84 -46.52
N SER A 217 -0.55 41.45 -45.45
CA SER A 217 0.51 42.22 -44.78
C SER A 217 1.27 41.23 -43.89
N SER A 218 2.41 40.70 -44.32
CA SER A 218 3.78 41.25 -44.26
C SER A 218 4.55 40.79 -43.03
N ALA A 219 5.67 40.12 -43.33
CA ALA A 219 6.93 40.02 -42.59
C ALA A 219 6.95 39.51 -41.12
N GLY A 220 7.62 38.37 -40.93
CA GLY A 220 8.18 37.97 -39.62
C GLY A 220 8.69 36.53 -39.56
N SER A 221 9.95 36.30 -39.94
CA SER A 221 10.70 35.06 -39.77
C SER A 221 12.14 35.43 -39.36
N PRO A 222 12.97 34.56 -38.75
CA PRO A 222 12.74 33.57 -37.69
C PRO A 222 13.74 33.75 -36.52
N ARG A 223 13.48 33.20 -35.33
CA ARG A 223 14.55 32.92 -34.35
C ARG A 223 14.65 31.43 -34.08
N ARG A 224 15.62 30.80 -34.75
CA ARG A 224 16.24 29.52 -34.37
C ARG A 224 16.76 29.60 -32.94
N ARG A 225 16.29 28.75 -32.02
CA ARG A 225 17.05 28.40 -30.81
C ARG A 225 17.70 27.05 -31.03
N ARG A 226 19.03 27.04 -30.85
CA ARG A 226 19.90 25.86 -30.88
C ARG A 226 19.52 24.89 -29.78
N ILE A 227 19.50 23.63 -30.15
CA ILE A 227 19.72 22.47 -29.28
C ILE A 227 21.18 22.54 -28.82
N VAL A 228 21.42 22.47 -27.51
CA VAL A 228 22.72 22.17 -26.92
C VAL A 228 22.54 20.91 -26.11
N THR A 229 23.00 19.80 -26.67
CA THR A 229 23.36 18.59 -25.94
C THR A 229 24.76 18.79 -25.38
N ALA A 230 24.94 18.50 -24.08
CA ALA A 230 26.26 18.40 -23.46
C ALA A 230 26.33 17.04 -22.78
N SER A 231 26.98 16.11 -23.46
CA SER A 231 27.58 14.91 -22.88
C SER A 231 29.01 15.24 -22.45
N ASP A 232 29.45 14.54 -21.41
CA ASP A 232 30.84 14.30 -21.02
C ASP A 232 31.66 15.46 -20.44
N ALA A 233 31.87 15.39 -19.12
CA ALA A 233 33.17 15.00 -18.54
C ALA A 233 33.31 15.60 -17.14
N PHE A 234 33.43 14.78 -16.10
CA PHE A 234 34.45 15.02 -15.08
C PHE A 234 34.77 13.74 -14.31
N ARG A 235 36.06 13.47 -14.19
CA ARG A 235 36.72 12.29 -13.65
C ARG A 235 37.72 12.78 -12.61
N TRP A 236 37.94 12.00 -11.54
CA TRP A 236 38.91 12.17 -10.43
C TRP A 236 38.55 13.26 -9.42
N GLY A 237 38.78 13.13 -8.11
CA GLY A 237 39.49 12.14 -7.30
C GLY A 237 39.84 12.78 -5.94
N LEU A 238 39.77 11.97 -4.88
CA LEU A 238 40.45 12.07 -3.57
C LEU A 238 40.99 13.43 -3.06
N ALA A 239 40.54 13.85 -1.87
CA ALA A 239 41.35 13.93 -0.64
C ALA A 239 40.82 14.99 0.34
N SER A 240 40.81 14.59 1.61
CA SER A 240 40.57 15.38 2.83
C SER A 240 41.37 16.69 2.87
N THR A 241 40.84 17.73 3.53
CA THR A 241 41.46 18.43 4.69
C THR A 241 40.50 19.50 5.25
N LEU A 242 40.52 19.62 6.58
CA LEU A 242 39.89 20.59 7.46
C LEU A 242 40.02 22.07 7.02
N LEU A 243 39.01 22.88 7.32
CA LEU A 243 39.10 24.15 8.10
C LEU A 243 37.85 25.02 7.90
N THR A 244 37.20 25.35 9.02
CA THR A 244 36.29 26.50 9.19
C THR A 244 37.02 27.82 8.93
N PRO A 245 36.33 28.86 8.42
CA PRO A 245 35.82 29.87 9.37
C PRO A 245 34.47 30.52 8.99
N SER A 246 33.69 30.77 10.04
CA SER A 246 32.97 32.01 10.36
C SER A 246 32.56 32.95 9.19
N ALA A 247 31.25 33.01 8.93
CA ALA A 247 30.58 34.26 8.52
C ALA A 247 29.11 34.24 8.97
N ARG A 248 28.78 35.12 9.93
CA ARG A 248 27.41 35.53 10.26
C ARG A 248 26.88 36.42 9.13
N PRO A 249 25.56 36.40 8.89
CA PRO A 249 24.84 37.65 8.70
C PRO A 249 23.70 37.77 9.72
N ALA A 250 23.66 38.94 10.35
CA ALA A 250 22.54 39.43 11.12
C ALA A 250 21.46 39.97 10.18
N CYS A 251 20.21 39.56 10.41
CA CYS A 251 18.93 40.16 9.99
C CYS A 251 17.85 39.22 10.58
N GLY A 252 16.77 39.62 11.22
CA GLY A 252 16.18 40.91 11.58
C GLY A 252 15.10 40.61 12.63
N ARG A 253 14.89 41.53 13.57
CA ARG A 253 13.92 41.40 14.66
C ARG A 253 12.50 41.57 14.12
N GLY A 254 11.69 40.52 14.22
CA GLY A 254 10.24 40.58 14.13
C GLY A 254 9.61 40.44 15.53
N PRO A 255 8.46 41.10 15.80
CA PRO A 255 7.85 41.14 17.12
C PRO A 255 7.31 39.77 17.55
N THR A 256 7.69 39.38 18.76
CA THR A 256 7.28 38.13 19.42
C THR A 256 5.82 38.24 19.88
N PRO A 257 4.92 37.31 19.51
CA PRO A 257 3.59 37.26 20.13
C PRO A 257 3.72 36.75 21.56
N THR A 258 3.18 37.54 22.49
CA THR A 258 3.10 37.25 23.93
C THR A 258 2.08 36.14 24.16
N CYS A 259 2.52 35.02 24.73
CA CYS A 259 1.63 33.93 25.15
C CYS A 259 1.17 34.18 26.59
N PRO A 260 -0.14 34.13 26.90
CA PRO A 260 -0.64 34.37 28.24
C PRO A 260 -0.27 33.22 29.18
N SER A 261 0.39 33.60 30.28
CA SER A 261 0.76 32.75 31.41
C SER A 261 -0.49 32.13 32.05
N GLN A 262 -0.66 30.82 31.91
CA GLN A 262 -1.60 30.05 32.71
C GLN A 262 -0.92 29.66 34.04
N ARG A 263 -1.44 30.21 35.15
CA ARG A 263 -1.10 29.80 36.51
C ARG A 263 -1.58 28.37 36.75
N LEU A 264 -0.66 27.47 37.07
CA LEU A 264 -1.00 26.20 37.72
C LEU A 264 -1.37 26.44 39.19
N PRO A 265 -2.48 25.85 39.69
CA PRO A 265 -2.80 25.88 41.11
C PRO A 265 -1.88 24.95 41.91
N ALA A 266 -1.54 25.40 43.11
CA ALA A 266 -0.69 24.72 44.08
C ALA A 266 -1.23 23.33 44.46
N ARG A 267 -0.35 22.33 44.43
CA ARG A 267 -0.62 20.97 44.90
C ARG A 267 -0.54 20.95 46.43
N GLN A 268 -1.64 20.60 47.09
CA GLN A 268 -1.68 20.38 48.54
C GLN A 268 -0.90 19.11 48.94
N PRO A 269 -0.21 19.10 50.09
CA PRO A 269 0.38 17.88 50.64
C PRO A 269 -0.70 17.00 51.32
N LYS A 270 -0.77 15.73 50.93
CA LYS A 270 -1.52 14.71 51.67
C LYS A 270 -0.70 14.26 52.87
N ALA A 271 -1.28 14.44 54.05
CA ALA A 271 -0.80 13.89 55.31
C ALA A 271 -1.20 12.41 55.47
N GLN A 272 -0.23 11.62 55.94
CA GLN A 272 -0.28 10.58 56.98
C GLN A 272 -1.51 9.66 57.13
N ALA A 273 -1.23 8.36 57.08
CA ALA A 273 -1.75 7.32 57.99
C ALA A 273 -0.52 6.49 58.42
N ARG A 274 -0.01 6.60 59.66
CA ARG A 274 -0.37 5.83 60.88
C ARG A 274 -0.38 4.31 60.67
N GLU A 275 0.73 3.69 61.04
CA GLU A 275 0.77 2.45 61.83
C GLU A 275 0.93 2.82 63.31
#